data_AF-A0A0Q5UP42-F1
#
_entry.id   AF-A0A0Q5UP42-F1
#
_cell.length_a   1.000
_cell.length_b   1.000
_cell.length_c   1.000
_cell.angle_alpha   90.00
_cell.angle_beta   90.00
_cell.angle_gamma   90.00
#
_symmetry.space_group_name_H-M   'P 1'
#
loop_
_entity.id
_entity.type
_entity.pdbx_description
1 polymer ?
#
loop_
_entity_poly.entity_id
_entity_poly.type
_entity_poly.pdbx_seq_one_letter_code
_entity_poly.pdbx_strand_id
1 'polypeptide(L)'
;MQGDPVSAELDKAQKAMCSGHDALPFMTKMCPPSEMKFAPLPEAMLALLVRSGDYKPIAPGEPPSWFDISSADDSVTLILYRALSDEQFYVLAPIASDIS
;
A
#
# COMPACT_ATOMS: atom_id res chain seq x y z
N MET A 1 -27.10 -1.47 1.12
CA MET A 1 -26.00 -1.57 0.15
C MET A 1 -24.84 -2.20 0.90
N GLN A 2 -24.64 -3.50 0.73
CA GLN A 2 -23.56 -4.23 1.38
C GLN A 2 -22.30 -3.83 0.61
N GLY A 3 -21.53 -2.90 1.18
CA GLY A 3 -20.27 -2.46 0.58
C GLY A 3 -19.37 -3.66 0.35
N ASP A 4 -18.60 -3.62 -0.73
CA ASP A 4 -17.69 -4.68 -1.11
C ASP A 4 -16.78 -5.04 0.09
N PRO A 5 -16.70 -6.32 0.51
CA PRO A 5 -15.99 -6.71 1.72
C PRO A 5 -14.50 -6.31 1.69
N VAL A 6 -13.90 -6.29 0.50
CA VAL A 6 -12.52 -5.85 0.30
C VAL A 6 -12.42 -4.34 0.53
N SER A 7 -13.35 -3.54 -0.01
CA SER A 7 -13.33 -2.08 0.19
C SER A 7 -13.37 -1.70 1.67
N ALA A 8 -14.21 -2.35 2.47
CA ALA A 8 -14.30 -2.09 3.91
C ALA A 8 -13.02 -2.52 4.67
N GLU A 9 -12.39 -3.60 4.23
CA GLU A 9 -11.12 -4.09 4.76
C GLU A 9 -9.98 -3.12 4.46
N LEU A 10 -9.85 -2.65 3.22
CA LEU A 10 -8.85 -1.69 2.79
C LEU A 10 -8.98 -0.35 3.53
N ASP A 11 -10.20 0.15 3.72
CA ASP A 11 -10.46 1.36 4.51
C ASP A 11 -10.01 1.19 5.96
N LYS A 12 -10.23 0.00 6.54
CA LYS A 12 -9.78 -0.31 7.90
C LYS A 12 -8.27 -0.38 7.99
N ALA A 13 -7.61 -1.03 7.04
CA ALA A 13 -6.14 -1.09 6.97
C ALA A 13 -5.53 0.31 6.82
N GLN A 14 -6.09 1.15 5.96
CA GLN A 14 -5.67 2.54 5.79
C GLN A 14 -5.86 3.37 7.06
N LYS A 15 -7.02 3.26 7.73
CA LYS A 15 -7.26 3.96 9.00
C LYS A 15 -6.30 3.51 10.09
N ALA A 16 -6.03 2.20 10.19
CA ALA A 16 -5.07 1.65 11.13
C ALA A 16 -3.68 2.28 10.92
N MET A 17 -3.23 2.36 9.67
CA MET A 17 -1.99 3.05 9.33
C MET A 17 -2.01 4.52 9.74
N CYS A 18 -3.07 5.28 9.41
CA CYS A 18 -3.16 6.70 9.73
C CYS A 18 -3.26 6.99 11.24
N SER A 19 -3.81 6.04 12.01
CA SER A 19 -4.01 6.17 13.46
C SER A 19 -2.82 5.70 14.30
N GLY A 20 -2.00 4.79 13.75
CA GLY A 20 -0.73 4.43 14.33
C GLY A 20 0.20 5.65 14.22
N HIS A 21 0.64 6.17 15.36
CA HIS A 21 1.54 7.33 15.49
C HIS A 21 2.87 7.23 14.70
N ASP A 22 3.09 6.15 13.93
CA ASP A 22 4.27 5.87 13.11
C ASP A 22 4.06 6.07 11.59
N ALA A 23 2.88 6.46 11.11
CA ALA A 23 2.68 6.85 9.71
C ALA A 23 3.16 8.29 9.43
N LEU A 24 4.48 8.45 9.51
CA LEU A 24 5.36 9.28 8.71
C LEU A 24 5.15 10.80 8.64
N PRO A 25 6.10 11.56 9.22
CA PRO A 25 6.42 12.93 8.81
C PRO A 25 6.78 13.05 7.31
N PHE A 26 7.16 11.95 6.65
CA PHE A 26 7.57 11.92 5.24
C PHE A 26 6.40 11.79 4.26
N MET A 27 5.43 10.90 4.51
CA MET A 27 4.21 10.82 3.71
C MET A 27 3.38 12.09 3.87
N THR A 28 3.19 12.60 5.09
CA THR A 28 2.49 13.88 5.31
C THR A 28 3.13 15.08 4.60
N LYS A 29 4.43 15.04 4.31
CA LYS A 29 5.12 16.08 3.52
C LYS A 29 4.94 15.93 2.00
N MET A 30 4.61 14.74 1.51
CA MET A 30 4.46 14.47 0.07
C MET A 30 3.00 14.36 -0.38
N CYS A 31 2.12 13.76 0.43
CA CYS A 31 0.67 13.66 0.20
C CYS A 31 -0.05 13.42 1.55
N PRO A 32 -1.09 14.18 1.91
CA PRO A 32 -1.82 13.95 3.15
C PRO A 32 -2.45 12.55 3.15
N PRO A 33 -2.55 11.87 4.32
CA PRO A 33 -3.11 10.51 4.39
C PRO A 33 -4.56 10.38 3.88
N SER A 34 -5.30 11.49 3.85
CA SER A 34 -6.64 11.61 3.25
C SER A 34 -6.64 11.56 1.72
N GLU A 35 -5.49 11.80 1.08
CA GLU A 35 -5.29 11.78 -0.36
C GLU A 35 -4.58 10.50 -0.82
N MET A 36 -4.50 9.48 0.04
CA MET A 36 -3.97 8.17 -0.32
C MET A 36 -5.07 7.13 -0.25
N LYS A 37 -4.96 6.07 -1.04
CA LYS A 37 -5.85 4.90 -0.98
C LYS A 37 -5.10 3.65 -1.38
N PHE A 38 -5.55 2.51 -0.89
CA PHE A 38 -5.11 1.24 -1.45
C PHE A 38 -5.69 1.08 -2.86
N ALA A 39 -4.81 0.84 -3.83
CA ALA A 39 -5.14 0.51 -5.20
C ALA A 39 -4.60 -0.89 -5.53
N PRO A 40 -5.25 -1.64 -6.45
CA PRO A 40 -4.74 -2.94 -6.88
C PRO A 40 -3.29 -2.82 -7.35
N LEU A 41 -2.43 -3.70 -6.86
CA LEU A 41 -1.04 -3.76 -7.29
C LEU A 41 -0.99 -4.38 -8.70
N PRO A 42 -0.43 -3.70 -9.71
CA PRO A 42 -0.28 -4.28 -11.03
C PRO A 42 0.55 -5.57 -10.99
N GLU A 43 0.09 -6.61 -11.69
CA GLU A 43 0.76 -7.93 -11.68
C GLU A 43 2.23 -7.85 -12.10
N ALA A 44 2.54 -7.01 -13.10
CA ALA A 44 3.92 -6.76 -13.52
C ALA A 44 4.79 -6.18 -12.40
N MET A 45 4.23 -5.32 -11.55
CA MET A 45 4.93 -4.75 -10.41
C MET A 45 5.12 -5.81 -9.31
N LEU A 46 4.11 -6.63 -9.03
CA LEU A 46 4.24 -7.77 -8.12
C LEU A 46 5.36 -8.74 -8.57
N ALA A 47 5.43 -9.06 -9.86
CA ALA A 47 6.49 -9.92 -10.41
C ALA A 47 7.89 -9.33 -10.22
N LEU A 48 8.04 -8.00 -10.30
CA LEU A 48 9.31 -7.32 -10.01
C LEU A 48 9.66 -7.40 -8.52
N LEU A 49 8.69 -7.17 -7.64
CA LEU A 49 8.88 -7.23 -6.20
C LEU A 49 9.32 -8.62 -5.77
N VAL A 50 8.61 -9.68 -6.19
CA VAL A 50 8.93 -11.07 -5.82
C VAL A 50 10.33 -11.49 -6.29
N ARG A 51 10.87 -10.84 -7.33
CA ARG A 51 12.23 -11.08 -7.82
C ARG A 51 13.31 -10.27 -7.07
N SER A 52 12.93 -9.29 -6.27
CA SER A 52 13.85 -8.55 -5.41
C SER A 52 14.32 -9.41 -4.25
N GLY A 53 15.62 -9.31 -3.92
CA GLY A 53 16.18 -10.00 -2.75
C GLY A 53 15.60 -9.52 -1.42
N ASP A 54 15.01 -8.32 -1.40
CA ASP A 54 14.43 -7.72 -0.20
C ASP A 54 12.99 -8.16 0.05
N TYR A 55 12.37 -8.90 -0.89
CA TYR A 55 10.97 -9.27 -0.80
C TYR A 55 10.71 -10.27 0.32
N LYS A 56 9.77 -9.90 1.18
CA LYS A 56 9.22 -10.77 2.21
C LYS A 56 7.77 -11.10 1.85
N PRO A 57 7.38 -12.39 1.86
CA PRO A 57 6.00 -12.78 1.63
C PRO A 57 5.06 -12.10 2.64
N ILE A 58 3.96 -11.54 2.14
CA ILE A 58 2.92 -10.91 2.95
C ILE A 58 1.77 -11.91 3.07
N ALA A 59 1.41 -12.27 4.30
CA ALA A 59 0.25 -13.13 4.54
C ALA A 59 -1.06 -12.32 4.42
N PRO A 60 -2.15 -12.93 3.93
CA PRO A 60 -3.44 -12.23 3.82
C PRO A 60 -3.94 -11.72 5.18
N GLY A 61 -4.37 -10.47 5.24
CA GLY A 61 -4.96 -9.85 6.43
C GLY A 61 -3.97 -9.39 7.50
N GLU A 62 -2.67 -9.64 7.32
CA GLU A 62 -1.62 -9.08 8.20
C GLU A 62 -1.48 -7.56 8.01
N PRO A 63 -0.90 -6.84 8.99
CA PRO A 63 -0.65 -5.41 8.86
C PRO A 63 0.11 -5.05 7.57
N PRO A 64 -0.16 -3.88 6.96
CA PRO A 64 0.54 -3.44 5.77
C PRO A 64 2.07 -3.48 5.94
N SER A 65 2.74 -4.02 4.94
CA SER A 65 4.19 -4.20 4.93
C SER A 65 4.86 -3.08 4.15
N TRP A 66 6.07 -2.73 4.59
CA TRP A 66 6.86 -1.65 4.04
C TRP A 66 7.99 -2.24 3.21
N PHE A 67 8.11 -1.76 2.00
CA PHE A 67 9.04 -2.27 1.04
C PHE A 67 9.87 -1.13 0.45
N ASP A 68 11.11 -1.03 0.89
CA ASP A 68 12.04 -0.02 0.41
C ASP A 68 12.83 -0.54 -0.79
N ILE A 69 12.67 0.11 -1.93
CA ILE A 69 13.44 -0.12 -3.13
C ILE A 69 14.52 0.93 -3.18
N SER A 70 15.76 0.54 -2.93
CA SER A 70 16.92 1.43 -3.07
C SER A 70 17.59 1.22 -4.43
N SER A 71 17.77 2.30 -5.17
CA SER A 71 18.63 2.43 -6.34
C SER A 71 19.85 3.28 -5.98
N ALA A 72 20.86 3.32 -6.85
CA ALA A 72 22.12 4.02 -6.60
C ALA A 72 21.95 5.52 -6.24
N ASP A 73 20.89 6.16 -6.76
CA ASP A 73 20.63 7.60 -6.59
C ASP A 73 19.30 7.93 -5.91
N ASP A 74 18.41 6.94 -5.73
CA ASP A 74 17.03 7.16 -5.24
C ASP A 74 16.54 5.99 -4.39
N SER A 75 15.64 6.26 -3.44
CA SER A 75 14.93 5.24 -2.68
C SER A 75 13.42 5.46 -2.74
N VAL A 76 12.67 4.40 -3.00
CA VAL A 76 11.21 4.40 -3.09
C VAL A 76 10.65 3.45 -2.06
N THR A 77 9.86 3.96 -1.13
CA THR A 77 9.11 3.14 -0.18
C THR A 77 7.72 2.83 -0.74
N LEU A 78 7.42 1.54 -0.86
CA LEU A 78 6.08 1.04 -1.18
C LEU A 78 5.43 0.48 0.09
N ILE A 79 4.14 0.75 0.25
CA ILE A 79 3.34 0.16 1.32
C ILE A 79 2.39 -0.84 0.66
N LEU A 80 2.55 -2.11 1.00
CA LEU A 80 1.85 -3.22 0.39
C LEU A 80 0.92 -3.88 1.41
N TYR A 81 -0.24 -4.29 0.93
CA TYR A 81 -1.21 -5.04 1.73
C TYR A 81 -1.73 -6.21 0.91
N ARG A 82 -1.84 -7.39 1.53
CA ARG A 82 -2.53 -8.52 0.92
C ARG A 82 -3.87 -8.68 1.62
N ALA A 83 -4.95 -8.45 0.90
CA ALA A 83 -6.28 -8.53 1.48
C ALA A 83 -6.66 -9.99 1.78
N LEU A 84 -7.35 -10.21 2.88
CA LEU A 84 -7.90 -11.49 3.31
C LEU A 84 -9.15 -11.84 2.50
N SER A 85 -9.96 -10.85 2.13
CA SER A 85 -11.25 -11.07 1.46
C SER A 85 -11.14 -11.62 0.04
N ASP A 86 -10.10 -11.26 -0.71
CA ASP A 86 -9.89 -11.68 -2.11
C ASP A 86 -8.48 -12.22 -2.42
N GLU A 87 -7.62 -12.29 -1.39
CA GLU A 87 -6.21 -12.70 -1.47
C GLU A 87 -5.33 -11.87 -2.42
N GLN A 88 -5.83 -10.73 -2.92
CA GLN A 88 -5.12 -9.85 -3.85
C GLN A 88 -4.14 -8.92 -3.15
N PHE A 89 -3.15 -8.45 -3.90
CA PHE A 89 -2.20 -7.45 -3.43
C PHE A 89 -2.66 -6.04 -3.80
N TYR A 90 -2.50 -5.14 -2.84
CA TYR A 90 -2.82 -3.74 -2.92
C TYR A 90 -1.58 -2.92 -2.54
N VAL A 91 -1.43 -1.76 -3.15
CA VAL A 91 -0.39 -0.78 -2.83
C VAL A 91 -1.04 0.53 -2.40
N LEU A 92 -0.52 1.16 -1.36
CA LEU A 92 -0.93 2.49 -0.98
C LEU A 92 -0.37 3.48 -2.01
N ALA A 93 -1.26 4.16 -2.71
CA ALA A 93 -0.93 5.14 -3.73
C ALA A 93 -1.71 6.44 -3.47
N PRO A 94 -1.21 7.59 -3.93
CA PRO A 94 -2.02 8.79 -3.97
C PRO A 94 -3.29 8.51 -4.79
N ILE A 95 -4.41 9.04 -4.32
CA ILE A 95 -5.62 9.17 -5.11
C ILE A 95 -5.20 10.08 -6.26
N ALA A 96 -5.04 9.53 -7.45
CA ALA A 96 -4.72 10.36 -8.61
C ALA A 96 -5.74 11.51 -8.67
N SER A 97 -5.30 12.73 -8.40
CA SER A 97 -5.97 13.90 -8.95
C SER A 97 -5.92 13.68 -10.43
N ASP A 98 -7.08 13.52 -11.05
CA ASP A 98 -7.24 13.50 -12.49
C ASP A 98 -6.41 14.67 -13.08
N ILE A 99 -5.25 14.37 -13.63
CA ILE A 99 -4.52 15.33 -14.45
C ILE A 99 -5.18 15.18 -15.83
N SER A 100 -6.34 15.84 -15.96
CA SER A 100 -6.95 16.18 -17.25
C SER A 100 -6.00 17.01 -18.11
#